data_AF-A0A7K0KK24-F1
#
_entry.id   AF-A0A7K0KK24-F1
#
_cell.length_a   1.000
_cell.length_b   1.000
_cell.length_c   1.000
_cell.angle_alpha   90.00
_cell.angle_beta   90.00
_cell.angle_gamma   90.00
#
_symmetry.space_group_name_H-M   'P 1'
#
loop_
_entity.id
_entity.type
_entity.pdbx_description
1 polymer ?
#
loop_
_entity_poly.entity_id
_entity_poly.type
_entity_poly.pdbx_seq_one_letter_code
_entity_poly.pdbx_strand_id
1 'polypeptide(L)'
;MSMEPGWYPDPFSNGGYIRWWDGQRWGASTSLETAAPASDQPGTPVPMPPPPPAGRGGFGAPAYPGSAEADVAANVPLAMWGSRAWARILDSLIEAILTAPFYLWLVWPPLQRLLDAVPADGSAPSEQAMASFQADVVGVSLTLSIVSAVVSFLYEVPQNVIWGRTLGKRATGIRIRPKAQDIALTWVQATIRWATSTIGSLVGYGVFTLLDYLWPLWDKPWRQALHDKTARTVVVSTRR
;
A
#
# COMPACT_ATOMS: atom_id res chain seq x y z
N MET A 1 -7.02 -51.47 -34.89
CA MET A 1 -6.02 -50.90 -35.82
C MET A 1 -5.06 -50.11 -34.96
N SER A 2 -3.80 -50.51 -34.89
CA SER A 2 -2.74 -49.75 -34.19
C SER A 2 -2.36 -48.54 -35.03
N MET A 3 -2.17 -47.37 -34.40
CA MET A 3 -1.63 -46.19 -35.09
C MET A 3 -0.22 -46.49 -35.59
N GLU A 4 0.04 -46.23 -36.88
CA GLU A 4 1.37 -46.32 -37.45
C GLU A 4 2.29 -45.22 -36.91
N PRO A 5 3.62 -45.41 -36.88
CA PRO A 5 4.53 -44.36 -36.45
C PRO A 5 4.39 -43.10 -37.32
N GLY A 6 4.25 -41.93 -36.70
CA GLY A 6 3.92 -40.70 -37.43
C GLY A 6 3.71 -39.48 -36.54
N TRP A 7 3.56 -38.31 -37.17
CA TRP A 7 3.17 -37.08 -36.50
C TRP A 7 1.64 -37.00 -36.36
N TYR A 8 1.15 -36.79 -35.15
CA TYR A 8 -0.27 -36.69 -34.83
C TYR A 8 -0.55 -35.49 -33.91
N PRO A 9 -1.79 -34.99 -33.84
CA PRO A 9 -2.18 -34.00 -32.85
C PRO A 9 -1.80 -34.46 -31.43
N ASP A 10 -1.15 -33.58 -30.65
CA ASP A 10 -0.66 -33.92 -29.31
C ASP A 10 -1.84 -34.19 -28.36
N PRO A 11 -2.03 -35.43 -27.88
CA PRO A 11 -3.18 -35.79 -27.02
C PRO A 11 -3.09 -35.15 -25.63
N PHE A 12 -1.95 -34.55 -25.27
CA PHE A 12 -1.72 -33.91 -23.98
C PHE A 12 -1.85 -32.38 -24.03
N SER A 13 -2.14 -31.78 -25.19
CA SER A 13 -2.25 -30.34 -25.36
C SER A 13 -3.50 -29.95 -26.14
N ASN A 14 -4.16 -28.84 -25.77
CA ASN A 14 -5.34 -28.33 -26.50
C ASN A 14 -4.96 -27.28 -27.57
N GLY A 15 -3.72 -27.28 -28.08
CA GLY A 15 -3.08 -26.07 -28.63
C GLY A 15 -2.56 -26.10 -30.08
N GLY A 16 -3.00 -26.99 -30.96
CA GLY A 16 -2.50 -27.03 -32.35
C GLY A 16 -1.04 -27.50 -32.47
N TYR A 17 -0.61 -28.32 -31.51
CA TYR A 17 0.69 -28.98 -31.52
C TYR A 17 0.57 -30.39 -32.09
N ILE A 18 1.60 -30.82 -32.80
CA ILE A 18 1.82 -32.21 -33.23
C ILE A 18 2.94 -32.85 -32.40
N ARG A 19 2.78 -34.15 -32.12
CA ARG A 19 3.74 -34.99 -31.42
C ARG A 19 3.98 -36.27 -32.22
N TRP A 20 5.22 -36.76 -32.20
CA TRP A 20 5.57 -38.01 -32.86
C TRP A 20 5.10 -39.22 -32.03
N TRP A 21 4.47 -40.18 -32.69
CA TRP A 21 4.14 -41.51 -32.18
C TRP A 21 5.09 -42.54 -32.79
N ASP A 22 5.73 -43.38 -31.98
CA ASP A 22 6.69 -44.38 -32.48
C ASP A 22 6.10 -45.79 -32.69
N GLY A 23 4.78 -45.94 -32.52
CA GLY A 23 4.10 -47.24 -32.55
C GLY A 23 3.87 -47.86 -31.16
N GLN A 24 4.51 -47.33 -30.11
CA GLN A 24 4.39 -47.82 -28.72
C GLN A 24 4.23 -46.69 -27.69
N ARG A 25 4.85 -45.53 -27.92
CA ARG A 25 4.95 -44.39 -27.01
C ARG A 25 4.95 -43.06 -27.78
N TRP A 26 4.56 -42.02 -27.08
CA TRP A 26 4.65 -40.64 -27.56
C TRP A 26 6.04 -40.05 -27.28
N GLY A 27 6.62 -39.37 -28.27
CA GLY A 27 7.91 -38.70 -28.16
C GLY A 27 7.88 -37.46 -27.24
N ALA A 28 9.04 -37.07 -26.70
CA ALA A 28 9.13 -35.95 -25.76
C ALA A 28 8.92 -34.56 -26.41
N SER A 29 9.28 -34.42 -27.68
CA SER A 29 9.26 -33.16 -28.41
C SER A 29 7.90 -32.91 -29.08
N THR A 30 7.45 -31.65 -29.07
CA THR A 30 6.26 -31.18 -29.80
C THR A 30 6.65 -30.10 -30.80
N SER A 31 5.88 -29.98 -31.88
CA SER A 31 5.99 -28.90 -32.88
C SER A 31 4.63 -28.29 -33.14
N LEU A 32 4.57 -27.04 -33.62
CA LEU A 32 3.32 -26.45 -34.11
C LEU A 32 2.93 -27.10 -35.44
N GLU A 33 1.64 -27.34 -35.65
CA GLU A 33 1.10 -27.95 -36.89
C GLU A 33 1.41 -27.10 -38.14
N THR A 34 1.54 -25.78 -37.99
CA THR A 34 1.89 -24.84 -39.06
C THR A 34 3.38 -24.79 -39.40
N ALA A 35 4.24 -25.40 -38.60
CA ALA A 35 5.67 -25.53 -38.90
C ALA A 35 5.90 -26.85 -39.65
N ALA A 36 6.42 -26.78 -40.87
CA ALA A 36 6.86 -27.98 -41.59
C ALA A 36 7.84 -28.77 -40.70
N PRO A 37 7.64 -30.07 -40.47
CA PRO A 37 8.49 -30.84 -39.56
C PRO A 37 9.93 -30.82 -40.08
N ALA A 38 10.87 -30.40 -39.23
CA ALA A 38 12.26 -30.14 -39.60
C ALA A 38 13.08 -31.41 -39.92
N SER A 39 12.53 -32.61 -39.71
CA SER A 39 13.13 -33.88 -40.11
C SER A 39 12.16 -35.04 -39.87
N ASP A 40 12.25 -36.09 -40.70
CA ASP A 40 11.54 -37.37 -40.54
C ASP A 40 12.26 -38.34 -39.58
N GLN A 41 13.24 -37.86 -38.79
CA GLN A 41 14.05 -38.69 -37.89
C GLN A 41 13.92 -38.28 -36.41
N PRO A 42 13.41 -39.19 -35.54
CA PRO A 42 13.25 -38.89 -34.12
C PRO A 42 14.59 -38.78 -33.37
N GLY A 43 14.69 -37.80 -32.48
CA GLY A 43 15.82 -37.65 -31.54
C GLY A 43 16.90 -36.64 -31.94
N THR A 44 16.78 -36.00 -33.11
CA THR A 44 17.67 -34.89 -33.47
C THR A 44 17.24 -33.62 -32.73
N PRO A 45 18.13 -32.97 -31.94
CA PRO A 45 17.83 -31.69 -31.32
C PRO A 45 17.55 -30.67 -32.43
N VAL A 46 16.32 -30.17 -32.51
CA VAL A 46 15.98 -29.08 -33.42
C VAL A 46 16.72 -27.84 -32.92
N PRO A 47 17.60 -27.21 -33.71
CA PRO A 47 18.25 -25.98 -33.29
C PRO A 47 17.17 -24.95 -32.98
N MET A 48 17.11 -24.47 -31.74
CA MET A 48 16.25 -23.33 -31.43
C MET A 48 16.68 -22.16 -32.31
N PRO A 49 15.73 -21.43 -32.93
CA PRO A 49 16.06 -20.22 -33.67
C PRO A 49 16.88 -19.29 -32.75
N PRO A 50 17.90 -18.58 -33.27
CA PRO A 50 18.65 -17.63 -32.48
C PRO A 50 17.67 -16.60 -31.86
N PRO A 51 17.90 -16.16 -30.61
CA PRO A 51 17.03 -15.17 -29.98
C PRO A 51 17.00 -13.91 -30.87
N PRO A 52 15.80 -13.34 -31.12
CA PRO A 52 15.70 -12.14 -31.95
C PRO A 52 16.54 -11.02 -31.33
N PRO A 53 17.15 -10.14 -32.17
CA PRO A 53 17.91 -9.01 -31.67
C PRO A 53 17.03 -8.19 -30.73
N ALA A 54 17.61 -7.74 -29.61
CA ALA A 54 16.92 -6.97 -28.58
C ALA A 54 16.42 -5.61 -29.14
N GLY A 55 15.29 -5.65 -29.83
CA GLY A 55 14.62 -4.54 -30.48
C GLY A 55 13.20 -4.45 -29.96
N ARG A 56 13.00 -3.57 -28.97
CA ARG A 56 11.78 -2.83 -28.64
C ARG A 56 10.47 -3.38 -29.24
N GLY A 57 9.89 -4.40 -28.61
CA GLY A 57 8.57 -4.94 -28.97
C GLY A 57 8.39 -6.39 -28.56
N GLY A 58 8.32 -6.67 -27.26
CA GLY A 58 8.24 -8.03 -26.73
C GLY A 58 6.84 -8.64 -26.85
N PHE A 59 6.71 -9.70 -27.66
CA PHE A 59 5.63 -10.68 -27.51
C PHE A 59 5.93 -11.56 -26.30
N GLY A 60 4.92 -11.74 -25.44
CA GLY A 60 5.05 -12.08 -24.04
C GLY A 60 5.43 -13.53 -23.75
N ALA A 61 6.40 -13.68 -22.84
CA ALA A 61 6.48 -14.86 -21.97
C ALA A 61 5.19 -14.95 -21.13
N PRO A 62 4.78 -16.15 -20.68
CA PRO A 62 3.63 -16.28 -19.77
C PRO A 62 3.91 -15.47 -18.50
N ALA A 63 3.18 -14.37 -18.34
CA ALA A 63 3.28 -13.49 -17.20
C ALA A 63 2.87 -14.27 -15.95
N TYR A 64 3.81 -14.54 -15.05
CA TYR A 64 3.48 -14.94 -13.68
C TYR A 64 2.52 -13.87 -13.12
N PRO A 65 1.44 -14.24 -12.38
CA PRO A 65 0.43 -13.26 -11.94
C PRO A 65 0.98 -12.02 -11.21
N GLY A 66 2.16 -12.13 -10.56
CA GLY A 66 2.84 -11.00 -9.91
C GLY A 66 3.73 -10.13 -10.82
N SER A 67 4.11 -10.62 -12.01
CA SER A 67 5.00 -9.90 -12.94
C SER A 67 4.31 -8.69 -13.58
N ALA A 68 3.08 -8.87 -14.07
CA ALA A 68 2.30 -7.78 -14.65
C ALA A 68 2.04 -6.64 -13.65
N GLU A 69 1.72 -6.97 -12.39
CA GLU A 69 1.49 -5.95 -11.35
C GLU A 69 2.79 -5.22 -10.97
N ALA A 70 3.92 -5.93 -10.92
CA ALA A 70 5.23 -5.34 -10.68
C ALA A 70 5.64 -4.39 -11.82
N ASP A 71 5.36 -4.76 -13.07
CA ASP A 71 5.65 -3.93 -14.24
C ASP A 71 4.82 -2.64 -14.25
N VAL A 72 3.53 -2.71 -13.90
CA VAL A 72 2.71 -1.50 -13.76
C VAL A 72 3.26 -0.61 -12.63
N ALA A 73 3.58 -1.18 -11.48
CA ALA A 73 4.10 -0.43 -10.34
C ALA A 73 5.45 0.22 -10.62
N ALA A 74 6.32 -0.43 -11.40
CA ALA A 74 7.63 0.10 -11.81
C ALA A 74 7.52 1.38 -12.66
N ASN A 75 6.43 1.53 -13.40
CA ASN A 75 6.14 2.72 -14.22
C ASN A 75 5.44 3.85 -13.46
N VAL A 76 5.12 3.65 -12.17
CA VAL A 76 4.52 4.69 -11.32
C VAL A 76 5.62 5.30 -10.44
N PRO A 77 5.77 6.65 -10.42
CA PRO A 77 6.79 7.29 -9.60
C PRO A 77 6.37 7.27 -8.12
N LEU A 78 6.46 6.11 -7.47
CA LEU A 78 6.06 5.93 -6.08
C LEU A 78 6.91 6.79 -5.15
N ALA A 79 6.25 7.44 -4.19
CA ALA A 79 6.93 8.26 -3.21
C ALA A 79 7.85 7.41 -2.31
N MET A 80 9.06 7.92 -2.05
CA MET A 80 9.98 7.32 -1.08
C MET A 80 9.39 7.37 0.33
N TRP A 81 9.80 6.42 1.17
CA TRP A 81 9.35 6.38 2.57
C TRP A 81 9.70 7.68 3.32
N GLY A 82 10.92 8.22 3.14
CA GLY A 82 11.33 9.46 3.81
C GLY A 82 10.45 10.67 3.48
N SER A 83 9.97 10.80 2.24
CA SER A 83 9.06 11.89 1.85
C SER A 83 7.68 11.76 2.51
N ARG A 84 7.19 10.52 2.62
CA ARG A 84 5.96 10.22 3.39
C ARG A 84 6.17 10.50 4.86
N ALA A 85 7.37 10.20 5.36
CA ALA A 85 7.69 10.35 6.76
C ALA A 85 7.68 11.82 7.19
N TRP A 86 8.40 12.67 6.45
CA TRP A 86 8.39 14.11 6.65
C TRP A 86 7.01 14.74 6.45
N ALA A 87 6.23 14.25 5.48
CA ALA A 87 4.86 14.74 5.29
C ALA A 87 4.01 14.50 6.55
N ARG A 88 4.10 13.30 7.13
CA ARG A 88 3.36 12.98 8.36
C ARG A 88 3.81 13.84 9.53
N ILE A 89 5.10 14.09 9.72
CA ILE A 89 5.60 14.98 10.78
C ILE A 89 4.99 16.37 10.64
N LEU A 90 5.03 16.94 9.44
CA LEU A 90 4.45 18.26 9.19
C LEU A 90 2.93 18.29 9.40
N ASP A 91 2.22 17.27 8.91
CA ASP A 91 0.78 17.14 9.12
C ASP A 91 0.45 16.97 10.62
N SER A 92 1.22 16.18 11.38
CA SER A 92 1.06 16.03 12.83
C SER A 92 1.25 17.34 13.58
N LEU A 93 2.21 18.18 13.17
CA LEU A 93 2.42 19.49 13.79
C LEU A 93 1.24 20.42 13.54
N ILE A 94 0.71 20.42 12.31
CA ILE A 94 -0.46 21.23 11.96
C ILE A 94 -1.69 20.74 12.74
N GLU A 95 -1.94 19.44 12.77
CA GLU A 95 -3.02 18.84 13.56
C GLU A 95 -2.87 19.16 15.05
N ALA A 96 -1.66 19.10 15.61
CA ALA A 96 -1.40 19.47 16.99
C ALA A 96 -1.75 20.95 17.26
N ILE A 97 -1.36 21.86 16.37
CA ILE A 97 -1.71 23.29 16.47
C ILE A 97 -3.23 23.49 16.39
N LEU A 98 -3.91 22.83 15.47
CA LEU A 98 -5.36 22.93 15.30
C LEU A 98 -6.13 22.37 16.51
N THR A 99 -5.59 21.33 17.16
CA THR A 99 -6.25 20.66 18.28
C THR A 99 -5.88 21.27 19.63
N ALA A 100 -4.74 21.96 19.74
CA ALA A 100 -4.21 22.54 20.98
C ALA A 100 -5.21 23.41 21.76
N PRO A 101 -6.02 24.31 21.13
CA PRO A 101 -6.99 25.10 21.87
C PRO A 101 -8.03 24.26 22.63
N PHE A 102 -8.45 23.13 22.05
CA PHE A 102 -9.41 22.23 22.68
C PHE A 102 -8.77 21.45 23.85
N TYR A 103 -7.52 21.01 23.67
CA TYR A 103 -6.76 20.39 24.76
C TYR A 103 -6.55 21.36 25.91
N LEU A 104 -6.14 22.60 25.63
CA LEU A 104 -6.01 23.64 26.64
C LEU A 104 -7.36 23.85 27.33
N TRP A 105 -8.44 24.07 26.59
CA TRP A 105 -9.75 24.31 27.19
C TRP A 105 -10.24 23.17 28.11
N LEU A 106 -10.04 21.91 27.73
CA LEU A 106 -10.51 20.75 28.50
C LEU A 106 -9.56 20.33 29.63
N VAL A 107 -8.26 20.43 29.44
CA VAL A 107 -7.24 19.93 30.39
C VAL A 107 -6.76 21.03 31.34
N TRP A 108 -6.95 22.30 31.00
CA TRP A 108 -6.52 23.41 31.84
C TRP A 108 -7.17 23.43 33.23
N PRO A 109 -8.50 23.23 33.40
CA PRO A 109 -9.08 23.25 34.75
C PRO A 109 -8.56 22.11 35.67
N PRO A 110 -8.46 20.85 35.22
CA PRO A 110 -7.77 19.80 35.99
C PRO A 110 -6.31 20.15 36.29
N LEU A 111 -5.58 20.69 35.31
CA LEU A 111 -4.19 21.09 35.49
C LEU A 111 -4.05 22.20 36.54
N GLN A 112 -4.92 23.21 36.53
CA GLN A 112 -4.94 24.26 37.54
C GLN A 112 -5.13 23.70 38.94
N ARG A 113 -6.10 22.79 39.13
CA ARG A 113 -6.30 22.12 40.43
C ARG A 113 -5.06 21.36 40.90
N LEU A 114 -4.33 20.70 39.98
CA LEU A 114 -3.09 20.02 40.30
C LEU A 114 -1.98 21.02 40.69
N LEU A 115 -1.84 22.12 39.93
CA LEU A 115 -0.86 23.17 40.21
C LEU A 115 -1.13 23.85 41.56
N ASP A 116 -2.38 24.12 41.89
CA ASP A 116 -2.81 24.69 43.18
C ASP A 116 -2.55 23.73 44.35
N ALA A 117 -2.48 22.41 44.08
CA ALA A 117 -2.18 21.39 45.06
C ALA A 117 -0.67 21.15 45.27
N VAL A 118 0.21 21.87 44.54
CA VAL A 118 1.66 21.80 44.75
C VAL A 118 2.02 22.52 46.05
N PRO A 119 2.61 21.83 47.03
CA PRO A 119 3.04 22.47 48.27
C PRO A 119 4.13 23.53 48.05
N ALA A 120 4.08 24.61 48.83
CA ALA A 120 5.03 25.72 48.73
C ALA A 120 6.48 25.36 49.13
N ASP A 121 6.65 24.24 49.85
CA ASP A 121 7.96 23.71 50.25
C ASP A 121 8.69 22.95 49.12
N GLY A 122 8.08 22.85 47.94
CA GLY A 122 8.65 22.17 46.78
C GLY A 122 8.54 20.65 46.83
N SER A 123 7.83 20.09 47.81
CA SER A 123 7.48 18.67 47.80
C SER A 123 6.48 18.33 46.68
N ALA A 124 6.36 17.05 46.36
CA ALA A 124 5.43 16.60 45.33
C ALA A 124 3.96 16.76 45.77
N PRO A 125 3.01 16.98 44.83
CA PRO A 125 1.58 16.93 45.14
C PRO A 125 1.19 15.61 45.82
N SER A 126 0.16 15.66 46.67
CA SER A 126 -0.35 14.46 47.35
C SER A 126 -0.84 13.40 46.36
N GLU A 127 -0.81 12.13 46.79
CA GLU A 127 -1.36 11.02 45.99
C GLU A 127 -2.82 11.26 45.60
N GLN A 128 -3.60 11.86 46.49
CA GLN A 128 -5.00 12.22 46.25
C GLN A 128 -5.13 13.29 45.15
N ALA A 129 -4.29 14.32 45.16
CA ALA A 129 -4.28 15.35 44.13
C ALA A 129 -3.94 14.74 42.76
N MET A 130 -2.92 13.87 42.71
CA MET A 130 -2.53 13.15 41.50
C MET A 130 -3.66 12.25 40.98
N ALA A 131 -4.31 11.48 41.86
CA ALA A 131 -5.43 10.62 41.50
C ALA A 131 -6.63 11.41 40.97
N SER A 132 -6.94 12.57 41.56
CA SER A 132 -8.02 13.44 41.08
C SER A 132 -7.74 14.01 39.69
N PHE A 133 -6.50 14.47 39.44
CA PHE A 133 -6.08 14.94 38.12
C PHE A 133 -6.19 13.83 37.07
N GLN A 134 -5.73 12.62 37.40
CA GLN A 134 -5.85 11.46 36.50
C GLN A 134 -7.32 11.13 36.19
N ALA A 135 -8.19 11.10 37.21
CA ALA A 135 -9.61 10.84 37.04
C ALA A 135 -10.28 11.90 36.15
N ASP A 136 -9.94 13.18 36.35
CA ASP A 136 -10.45 14.29 35.55
C ASP A 136 -9.99 14.19 34.08
N VAL A 137 -8.70 13.90 33.85
CA VAL A 137 -8.13 13.72 32.50
C VAL A 137 -8.75 12.52 31.79
N VAL A 138 -8.94 11.41 32.50
CA VAL A 138 -9.66 10.24 31.99
C VAL A 138 -11.11 10.61 31.65
N GLY A 139 -11.77 11.40 32.50
CA GLY A 139 -13.14 11.88 32.29
C GLY A 139 -13.32 12.67 30.99
N VAL A 140 -12.32 13.46 30.57
CA VAL A 140 -12.35 14.22 29.32
C VAL A 140 -11.72 13.50 28.12
N SER A 141 -11.10 12.34 28.33
CA SER A 141 -10.32 11.65 27.29
C SER A 141 -11.14 11.22 26.06
N LEU A 142 -12.39 10.76 26.27
CA LEU A 142 -13.29 10.41 25.17
C LEU A 142 -13.65 11.65 24.34
N THR A 143 -13.95 12.77 25.01
CA THR A 143 -14.24 14.05 24.34
C THR A 143 -13.03 14.52 23.54
N LEU A 144 -11.82 14.47 24.11
CA LEU A 144 -10.58 14.81 23.40
C LEU A 144 -10.34 13.91 22.18
N SER A 145 -10.64 12.61 22.30
CA SER A 145 -10.51 11.65 21.19
C SER A 145 -11.48 11.98 20.06
N ILE A 146 -12.74 12.31 20.38
CA ILE A 146 -13.76 12.72 19.40
C ILE A 146 -13.35 14.04 18.73
N VAL A 147 -12.92 15.04 19.50
CA VAL A 147 -12.46 16.32 18.95
C VAL A 147 -11.27 16.12 18.01
N SER A 148 -10.29 15.31 18.40
CA SER A 148 -9.12 15.01 17.57
C SER A 148 -9.50 14.28 16.29
N ALA A 149 -10.44 13.33 16.36
CA ALA A 149 -10.98 12.66 15.18
C ALA A 149 -11.69 13.65 14.23
N VAL A 150 -12.50 14.57 14.76
CA VAL A 150 -13.20 15.58 13.95
C VAL A 150 -12.20 16.55 13.31
N VAL A 151 -11.23 17.07 14.07
CA VAL A 151 -10.21 17.99 13.55
C VAL A 151 -9.37 17.32 12.47
N SER A 152 -8.88 16.10 12.70
CA SER A 152 -8.12 15.35 11.69
C SER A 152 -8.97 15.06 10.44
N PHE A 153 -10.26 14.69 10.60
CA PHE A 153 -11.14 14.46 9.46
C PHE A 153 -11.29 15.72 8.60
N LEU A 154 -11.61 16.86 9.23
CA LEU A 154 -11.82 18.14 8.56
C LEU A 154 -10.53 18.67 7.92
N TYR A 155 -9.38 18.39 8.52
CA TYR A 155 -8.07 18.69 7.94
C TYR A 155 -7.79 17.77 6.74
N GLU A 156 -7.79 16.45 6.91
CA GLU A 156 -7.24 15.53 5.92
C GLU A 156 -8.19 15.24 4.75
N VAL A 157 -9.44 14.91 5.03
CA VAL A 157 -10.34 14.28 4.05
C VAL A 157 -10.68 15.23 2.90
N PRO A 158 -11.15 16.47 3.14
CA PRO A 158 -11.41 17.41 2.05
C PRO A 158 -10.16 17.71 1.23
N GLN A 159 -9.00 17.82 1.89
CA GLN A 159 -7.74 18.09 1.20
C GLN A 159 -7.31 16.94 0.26
N ASN A 160 -7.49 15.70 0.73
CA ASN A 160 -7.19 14.51 -0.05
C ASN A 160 -8.17 14.34 -1.23
N VAL A 161 -9.43 14.74 -1.10
CA VAL A 161 -10.41 14.72 -2.20
C VAL A 161 -10.11 15.80 -3.23
N ILE A 162 -9.95 17.05 -2.80
CA ILE A 162 -9.85 18.22 -3.70
C ILE A 162 -8.47 18.29 -4.37
N TRP A 163 -7.40 18.05 -3.62
CA TRP A 163 -6.04 18.27 -4.08
C TRP A 163 -5.20 16.99 -4.16
N GLY A 164 -5.70 15.86 -3.65
CA GLY A 164 -4.92 14.63 -3.52
C GLY A 164 -3.81 14.71 -2.46
N ARG A 165 -3.78 15.76 -1.63
CA ARG A 165 -2.67 15.99 -0.68
C ARG A 165 -3.00 17.01 0.39
N THR A 166 -2.53 16.71 1.61
CA THR A 166 -2.45 17.60 2.77
C THR A 166 -1.31 18.61 2.62
N LEU A 167 -1.23 19.61 3.52
CA LEU A 167 -0.18 20.62 3.49
C LEU A 167 1.22 20.02 3.66
N GLY A 168 1.41 19.06 4.57
CA GLY A 168 2.68 18.35 4.74
C GLY A 168 3.10 17.60 3.47
N LYS A 169 2.15 16.95 2.79
CA LYS A 169 2.40 16.28 1.50
C LYS A 169 2.76 17.26 0.39
N ARG A 170 2.20 18.47 0.37
CA ARG A 170 2.63 19.54 -0.56
C ARG A 170 4.08 19.93 -0.30
N ALA A 171 4.44 20.11 0.97
CA ALA A 171 5.80 20.48 1.36
C ALA A 171 6.85 19.44 0.98
N THR A 172 6.52 18.14 1.01
CA THR A 172 7.44 17.07 0.57
C THR A 172 7.30 16.69 -0.91
N GLY A 173 6.37 17.32 -1.63
CA GLY A 173 6.17 17.11 -3.06
C GLY A 173 5.59 15.74 -3.40
N ILE A 174 4.65 15.23 -2.59
CA ILE A 174 3.96 13.97 -2.84
C ILE A 174 2.45 14.17 -2.93
N ARG A 175 1.75 13.23 -3.58
CA ARG A 175 0.28 13.22 -3.65
C ARG A 175 -0.25 11.80 -3.67
N ILE A 176 -1.50 11.66 -3.28
CA ILE A 176 -2.26 10.43 -3.26
C ILE A 176 -3.09 10.35 -4.54
N ARG A 177 -3.21 9.15 -5.09
CA ARG A 177 -4.15 8.82 -6.16
C ARG A 177 -4.71 7.40 -5.98
N PRO A 178 -5.86 7.06 -6.57
CA PRO A 178 -6.27 5.67 -6.69
C PRO A 178 -5.16 4.82 -7.32
N LYS A 179 -5.04 3.57 -6.88
CA LYS A 179 -4.06 2.62 -7.43
C LYS A 179 -4.34 2.34 -8.91
N ALA A 180 -5.60 2.19 -9.27
CA ALA A 180 -6.05 1.81 -10.62
C ALA A 180 -5.91 2.92 -11.67
N GLN A 181 -5.96 4.19 -11.28
CA GLN A 181 -6.02 5.31 -12.22
C GLN A 181 -5.53 6.62 -11.59
N ASP A 182 -5.00 7.51 -12.43
CA ASP A 182 -4.48 8.81 -12.01
C ASP A 182 -5.54 9.90 -11.99
N ILE A 183 -6.48 9.81 -11.05
CA ILE A 183 -7.52 10.83 -10.84
C ILE A 183 -7.56 11.27 -9.38
N ALA A 184 -8.40 12.27 -9.08
CA ALA A 184 -8.71 12.67 -7.72
C ALA A 184 -9.34 11.52 -6.92
N LEU A 185 -9.15 11.54 -5.59
CA LEU A 185 -9.78 10.57 -4.71
C LEU A 185 -11.27 10.86 -4.60
N THR A 186 -12.06 9.80 -4.48
CA THR A 186 -13.46 9.95 -4.03
C THR A 186 -13.51 10.25 -2.53
N TRP A 187 -14.60 10.86 -2.07
CA TRP A 187 -14.88 11.04 -0.65
C TRP A 187 -14.81 9.71 0.11
N VAL A 188 -15.35 8.64 -0.47
CA VAL A 188 -15.32 7.30 0.13
C VAL A 188 -13.87 6.83 0.31
N GLN A 189 -13.02 6.95 -0.70
CA GLN A 189 -11.62 6.55 -0.58
C GLN A 189 -10.87 7.38 0.48
N ALA A 190 -11.04 8.70 0.46
CA ALA A 190 -10.39 9.59 1.43
C ALA A 190 -10.85 9.28 2.87
N THR A 191 -12.16 9.07 3.08
CA THR A 191 -12.71 8.69 4.39
C THR A 191 -12.25 7.31 4.84
N ILE A 192 -12.20 6.30 3.97
CA ILE A 192 -11.69 4.96 4.34
C ILE A 192 -10.22 5.03 4.78
N ARG A 193 -9.39 5.82 4.08
CA ARG A 193 -7.98 6.04 4.49
C ARG A 193 -7.93 6.63 5.89
N TRP A 194 -8.63 7.75 6.10
CA TRP A 194 -8.66 8.44 7.38
C TRP A 194 -9.19 7.53 8.49
N ALA A 195 -10.29 6.80 8.25
CA ALA A 195 -10.90 5.90 9.22
C ALA A 195 -9.98 4.72 9.56
N THR A 196 -9.29 4.14 8.56
CA THR A 196 -8.33 3.06 8.81
C THR A 196 -7.20 3.53 9.72
N SER A 197 -6.64 4.72 9.45
CA SER A 197 -5.60 5.29 10.30
C SER A 197 -6.11 5.65 11.70
N THR A 198 -7.25 6.33 11.78
CA THR A 198 -7.82 6.84 13.04
C THR A 198 -8.34 5.72 13.94
N ILE A 199 -9.19 4.83 13.42
CA ILE A 199 -9.75 3.71 14.18
C ILE A 199 -8.65 2.71 14.52
N GLY A 200 -7.74 2.44 13.57
CA GLY A 200 -6.59 1.59 13.82
C GLY A 200 -5.71 2.12 14.96
N SER A 201 -5.45 3.43 14.99
CA SER A 201 -4.71 4.07 16.07
C SER A 201 -5.47 4.09 17.40
N LEU A 202 -6.81 4.16 17.37
CA LEU A 202 -7.63 4.11 18.59
C LEU A 202 -7.64 2.70 19.20
N VAL A 203 -7.77 1.65 18.39
CA VAL A 203 -7.89 0.27 18.86
C VAL A 203 -6.53 -0.38 19.10
N GLY A 204 -5.59 -0.15 18.19
CA GLY A 204 -4.23 -0.71 18.24
C GLY A 204 -3.19 0.23 18.84
N TYR A 205 -3.60 1.38 19.37
CA TYR A 205 -2.74 2.39 19.99
C TYR A 205 -1.53 2.76 19.09
N GLY A 206 -0.37 2.98 19.71
CA GLY A 206 0.88 3.28 19.00
C GLY A 206 1.35 2.13 18.10
N VAL A 207 0.98 0.88 18.39
CA VAL A 207 1.42 -0.27 17.59
C VAL A 207 0.85 -0.22 16.18
N PHE A 208 -0.45 0.04 16.04
CA PHE A 208 -1.05 0.18 14.71
C PHE A 208 -0.44 1.35 13.94
N THR A 209 -0.27 2.49 14.62
CA THR A 209 0.33 3.70 14.02
C THR A 209 1.73 3.39 13.46
N LEU A 210 2.56 2.70 14.24
CA LEU A 210 3.90 2.29 13.82
C LEU A 210 3.86 1.30 12.66
N LEU A 211 2.99 0.29 12.73
CA LEU A 211 2.84 -0.70 11.66
C LEU A 211 2.40 -0.06 10.35
N ASP A 212 1.35 0.78 10.38
CA ASP A 212 0.84 1.49 9.20
C ASP A 212 1.92 2.34 8.54
N TYR A 213 2.71 3.05 9.33
CA TYR A 213 3.74 3.97 8.86
C TYR A 213 5.00 3.28 8.34
N LEU A 214 5.39 2.16 8.95
CA LEU A 214 6.56 1.39 8.53
C LEU A 214 6.24 0.42 7.39
N TRP A 215 4.97 0.04 7.20
CA TRP A 215 4.52 -0.90 6.16
C TRP A 215 5.11 -0.64 4.76
N PRO A 216 5.21 0.61 4.25
CA PRO A 216 5.77 0.88 2.92
C PRO A 216 7.23 0.45 2.72
N LEU A 217 7.99 0.20 3.80
CA LEU A 217 9.38 -0.24 3.72
C LEU A 217 9.49 -1.62 3.06
N TRP A 218 8.59 -2.54 3.42
CA TRP A 218 8.58 -3.91 2.93
C TRP A 218 7.40 -4.24 2.00
N ASP A 219 6.37 -3.40 1.91
CA ASP A 219 5.27 -3.62 0.96
C ASP A 219 5.74 -3.44 -0.49
N LYS A 220 5.71 -4.53 -1.27
CA LYS A 220 6.09 -4.56 -2.69
C LYS A 220 4.93 -5.06 -3.55
N PRO A 221 4.80 -4.58 -4.79
CA PRO A 221 5.65 -3.58 -5.43
C PRO A 221 5.23 -2.13 -5.11
N TRP A 222 4.04 -1.91 -4.56
CA TRP A 222 3.38 -0.60 -4.50
C TRP A 222 3.78 0.30 -3.32
N ARG A 223 4.50 -0.20 -2.31
CA ARG A 223 4.96 0.58 -1.15
C ARG A 223 3.79 1.30 -0.46
N GLN A 224 2.68 0.59 -0.24
CA GLN A 224 1.48 1.14 0.39
C GLN A 224 1.62 1.13 1.92
N ALA A 225 1.03 2.11 2.60
CA ALA A 225 0.69 1.98 4.02
C ALA A 225 -0.55 1.07 4.20
N LEU A 226 -0.90 0.68 5.43
CA LEU A 226 -2.11 -0.11 5.67
C LEU A 226 -3.37 0.66 5.27
N HIS A 227 -3.44 1.95 5.63
CA HIS A 227 -4.55 2.84 5.23
C HIS A 227 -4.61 3.07 3.71
N ASP A 228 -3.46 3.08 3.03
CA ASP A 228 -3.39 3.15 1.56
C ASP A 228 -3.99 1.89 0.93
N LYS A 229 -3.67 0.72 1.49
CA LYS A 229 -4.09 -0.60 0.99
C LYS A 229 -5.60 -0.79 1.17
N THR A 230 -6.15 -0.48 2.33
CA THR A 230 -7.59 -0.57 2.60
C THR A 230 -8.40 0.29 1.63
N ALA A 231 -7.91 1.47 1.28
CA ALA A 231 -8.58 2.38 0.35
C ALA A 231 -8.21 2.19 -1.13
N ARG A 232 -7.36 1.20 -1.47
CA ARG A 232 -6.87 0.94 -2.84
C ARG A 232 -6.22 2.17 -3.49
N THR A 233 -5.33 2.82 -2.75
CA THR A 233 -4.67 4.06 -3.14
C THR A 233 -3.16 3.94 -3.02
N VAL A 234 -2.43 4.80 -3.72
CA VAL A 234 -0.96 4.87 -3.71
C VAL A 234 -0.51 6.31 -3.57
N VAL A 235 0.68 6.52 -3.00
CA VAL A 235 1.31 7.84 -2.92
C VAL A 235 2.45 7.92 -3.92
N VAL A 236 2.42 8.95 -4.74
CA VAL A 236 3.35 9.20 -5.83
C VAL A 236 4.13 10.50 -5.60
N SER A 237 5.36 10.53 -6.08
CA SER A 237 6.15 11.76 -6.17
C SER A 237 5.53 12.69 -7.21
N THR A 238 5.57 13.99 -6.92
CA THR A 238 5.26 15.08 -7.85
C THR A 238 6.51 15.85 -8.27
N ARG A 239 7.65 15.59 -7.62
CA ARG A 239 8.95 16.14 -7.99
C ARG A 239 9.52 15.28 -9.10
N ARG A 240 9.91 15.93 -10.20
CA ARG A 240 10.63 15.31 -11.33
C ARG A 240 12.09 15.10 -10.95
#